data_AF-A0AAU8A1L3-F1
#
_entry.id   AF-A0AAU8A1L3-F1
#
_cell.length_a   1.000
_cell.length_b   1.000
_cell.length_c   1.000
_cell.angle_alpha   90.00
_cell.angle_beta   90.00
_cell.angle_gamma   90.00
#
_symmetry.space_group_name_H-M   'P 1'
#
loop_
_entity.id
_entity.type
_entity.pdbx_description
1 polymer ?
#
loop_
_entity_poly.entity_id
_entity_poly.type
_entity_poly.pdbx_seq_one_letter_code
_entity_poly.pdbx_strand_id
1 'polypeptide(L)'
;MPSSDQDSLPLRWEIPSFDPPKPPKPPKHPPIQYPTVEEVEAIRASAYHEAYELGSNQGFIEGRESGYKEGQAKGYEEGYQKGYLDAHTETNRLHDALKELLLTLDGFPQAISEPLTQLAFEIGARLSANESMERAPFVAAVQEALMRLPRPGESLYLRIRSEEVDTWKKIVEDPGLPFTCSVLVDADVQLGHAYVEVGGARIDVGKEARKALVFSALGLSGGPAKAPDQNSVIALESPTIEGDSHEPPAN
;
A
#
# COMPACT_ATOMS: atom_id res chain seq x y z
N MET A 1 -115.26 -48.26 -24.10
CA MET A 1 -115.81 -49.53 -23.57
C MET A 1 -115.40 -49.64 -22.11
N PRO A 2 -116.29 -50.06 -21.19
CA PRO A 2 -117.40 -49.30 -20.59
C PRO A 2 -117.14 -49.09 -19.05
N SER A 3 -117.56 -48.00 -18.39
CA SER A 3 -118.89 -47.75 -17.76
C SER A 3 -118.81 -47.74 -16.23
N SER A 4 -119.70 -46.92 -15.65
CA SER A 4 -120.23 -46.93 -14.27
C SER A 4 -119.40 -46.13 -13.26
N ASP A 5 -119.72 -44.85 -13.04
CA ASP A 5 -120.89 -44.35 -12.28
C ASP A 5 -121.19 -45.22 -11.06
N GLN A 6 -120.90 -44.69 -9.87
CA GLN A 6 -121.83 -44.77 -8.74
C GLN A 6 -121.47 -43.80 -7.61
N ASP A 7 -122.49 -43.00 -7.29
CA ASP A 7 -122.84 -42.43 -6.00
C ASP A 7 -122.10 -41.21 -5.46
N SER A 8 -122.53 -40.06 -5.98
CA SER A 8 -122.53 -38.78 -5.27
C SER A 8 -123.67 -38.75 -4.24
N LEU A 9 -123.32 -38.81 -2.95
CA LEU A 9 -124.24 -38.45 -1.85
C LEU A 9 -124.01 -36.98 -1.46
N PRO A 10 -125.06 -36.17 -1.26
CA PRO A 10 -124.90 -34.73 -1.04
C PRO A 10 -124.28 -34.39 0.32
N LEU A 11 -123.41 -33.38 0.31
CA LEU A 11 -122.69 -32.85 1.47
C LEU A 11 -123.65 -32.40 2.58
N ARG A 12 -123.43 -32.90 3.80
CA ARG A 12 -124.04 -32.37 5.02
C ARG A 12 -123.39 -31.04 5.36
N TRP A 13 -124.17 -29.96 5.36
CA TRP A 13 -123.75 -28.65 5.86
C TRP A 13 -123.51 -28.69 7.38
N GLU A 14 -122.36 -28.20 7.84
CA GLU A 14 -122.02 -27.99 9.26
C GLU A 14 -121.81 -26.51 9.56
N ILE A 15 -122.23 -26.10 10.77
CA ILE A 15 -122.34 -24.71 11.24
C ILE A 15 -120.93 -24.11 11.47
N PRO A 16 -120.63 -22.87 11.03
CA PRO A 16 -119.31 -22.25 11.27
C PRO A 16 -119.06 -22.00 12.77
N SER A 17 -117.98 -22.58 13.29
CA SER A 17 -117.50 -22.41 14.66
C SER A 17 -117.03 -20.96 14.92
N PHE A 18 -117.60 -20.32 15.95
CA PHE A 18 -117.30 -18.96 16.40
C PHE A 18 -116.48 -18.98 17.71
N ASP A 19 -115.40 -19.76 17.75
CA ASP A 19 -114.47 -19.80 18.89
C ASP A 19 -113.32 -18.80 18.68
N PRO A 20 -113.05 -17.85 19.61
CA PRO A 20 -112.00 -16.84 19.44
C PRO A 20 -110.60 -17.49 19.33
N PRO A 21 -109.72 -17.00 18.44
CA PRO A 21 -108.42 -17.62 18.20
C PRO A 21 -107.53 -17.56 19.45
N LYS A 22 -107.06 -18.73 19.91
CA LYS A 22 -106.12 -18.89 21.03
C LYS A 22 -104.83 -18.09 20.78
N PRO A 23 -104.28 -17.40 21.80
CA PRO A 23 -103.06 -16.62 21.64
C PRO A 23 -101.88 -17.50 21.19
N PRO A 24 -101.00 -17.01 20.30
CA PRO A 24 -99.88 -17.77 19.76
C PRO A 24 -98.92 -18.16 20.88
N LYS A 25 -98.59 -19.46 20.95
CA LYS A 25 -97.65 -20.03 21.93
C LYS A 25 -96.23 -19.46 21.70
N PRO A 26 -95.47 -19.15 22.76
CA PRO A 26 -94.09 -18.68 22.62
C PRO A 26 -93.24 -19.71 21.84
N PRO A 27 -92.31 -19.26 20.98
CA PRO A 27 -91.49 -20.15 20.18
C PRO A 27 -90.68 -21.09 21.09
N LYS A 28 -90.79 -22.40 20.85
CA LYS A 28 -89.98 -23.41 21.54
C LYS A 28 -88.52 -23.20 21.15
N HIS A 29 -87.71 -22.67 22.05
CA HIS A 29 -86.26 -22.74 21.90
C HIS A 29 -85.85 -24.21 21.86
N PRO A 30 -84.97 -24.64 20.93
CA PRO A 30 -84.47 -26.01 20.93
C PRO A 30 -83.82 -26.32 22.29
N PRO A 31 -83.98 -27.54 22.82
CA PRO A 31 -83.37 -27.91 24.09
C PRO A 31 -81.85 -27.87 23.97
N ILE A 32 -81.20 -27.11 24.87
CA ILE A 32 -79.74 -27.11 25.02
C ILE A 32 -79.36 -28.52 25.50
N GLN A 33 -78.66 -29.27 24.66
CA GLN A 33 -78.09 -30.56 25.04
C GLN A 33 -76.81 -30.30 25.83
N TYR A 34 -76.80 -30.76 27.09
CA TYR A 34 -75.58 -30.76 27.88
C TYR A 34 -74.72 -31.97 27.49
N PRO A 35 -73.40 -31.81 27.36
CA PRO A 35 -72.52 -32.94 27.06
C PRO A 35 -72.62 -34.01 28.15
N THR A 36 -72.47 -35.26 27.74
CA THR A 36 -72.35 -36.41 28.64
C THR A 36 -70.99 -36.40 29.35
N VAL A 37 -70.86 -37.08 30.48
CA VAL A 37 -69.63 -37.08 31.30
C VAL A 37 -68.42 -37.58 30.49
N GLU A 38 -68.60 -38.61 29.66
CA GLU A 38 -67.55 -39.16 28.79
C GLU A 38 -67.09 -38.14 27.72
N GLU A 39 -68.00 -37.36 27.15
CA GLU A 39 -67.68 -36.30 26.19
C GLU A 39 -66.87 -35.17 26.86
N VAL A 40 -67.18 -34.81 28.11
CA VAL A 40 -66.42 -33.80 28.86
C VAL A 40 -64.99 -34.28 29.15
N GLU A 41 -64.81 -35.56 29.50
CA GLU A 41 -63.49 -36.12 29.74
C GLU A 41 -62.64 -36.20 28.45
N ALA A 42 -63.26 -36.55 27.32
CA ALA A 42 -62.61 -36.55 26.02
C ALA A 42 -62.14 -35.14 25.61
N ILE A 43 -62.97 -34.11 25.83
CA ILE A 43 -62.61 -32.70 25.58
C ILE A 43 -61.45 -32.27 26.51
N ARG A 44 -61.44 -32.72 27.76
CA ARG A 44 -60.36 -32.38 28.70
C ARG A 44 -59.03 -33.02 28.29
N ALA A 45 -59.05 -34.27 27.87
CA ALA A 45 -57.86 -34.99 27.43
C ALA A 45 -57.28 -34.38 26.15
N SER A 46 -58.13 -34.03 25.17
CA SER A 46 -57.68 -33.37 23.93
C SER A 46 -57.11 -31.97 24.22
N ALA A 47 -57.79 -31.16 25.04
CA ALA A 47 -57.29 -29.84 25.41
C ALA A 47 -55.96 -29.90 26.18
N TYR A 48 -55.79 -30.90 27.06
CA TYR A 48 -54.52 -31.09 27.77
C TYR A 48 -53.39 -31.47 26.81
N HIS A 49 -53.65 -32.38 25.88
CA HIS A 49 -52.67 -32.80 24.89
C HIS A 49 -52.25 -31.63 23.99
N GLU A 50 -53.22 -30.88 23.46
CA GLU A 50 -52.96 -29.70 22.63
C GLU A 50 -52.19 -28.63 23.40
N ALA A 51 -52.58 -28.31 24.64
CA ALA A 51 -51.87 -27.36 25.47
C ALA A 51 -50.43 -27.79 25.79
N TYR A 52 -50.21 -29.09 26.02
CA TYR A 52 -48.88 -29.64 26.26
C TYR A 52 -47.98 -29.56 25.01
N GLU A 53 -48.51 -29.91 23.84
CA GLU A 53 -47.77 -29.82 22.58
C GLU A 53 -47.44 -28.37 22.22
N LEU A 54 -48.41 -27.46 22.36
CA LEU A 54 -48.20 -26.03 22.13
C LEU A 54 -47.17 -25.46 23.11
N GLY A 55 -47.28 -25.74 24.40
CA GLY A 55 -46.33 -25.27 25.41
C GLY A 55 -44.92 -25.81 25.21
N SER A 56 -44.79 -27.10 24.85
CA SER A 56 -43.50 -27.73 24.55
C SER A 56 -42.84 -27.11 23.31
N ASN A 57 -43.59 -26.97 22.22
CA ASN A 57 -43.09 -26.36 20.98
C ASN A 57 -42.70 -24.90 21.19
N GLN A 58 -43.52 -24.14 21.91
CA GLN A 58 -43.24 -22.75 22.19
C GLN A 58 -42.01 -22.58 23.10
N GLY A 59 -41.90 -23.36 24.18
CA GLY A 59 -40.71 -23.35 25.03
C GLY A 59 -39.44 -23.76 24.30
N PHE A 60 -39.52 -24.71 23.36
CA PHE A 60 -38.39 -25.11 22.53
C PHE A 60 -37.94 -23.98 21.59
N ILE A 61 -38.88 -23.31 20.91
CA ILE A 61 -38.59 -22.19 20.02
C ILE A 61 -37.98 -21.02 20.80
N GLU A 62 -38.61 -20.62 21.91
CA GLU A 62 -38.16 -19.51 22.75
C GLU A 62 -36.78 -19.80 23.36
N GLY A 63 -36.57 -21.02 23.89
CA GLY A 63 -35.27 -21.44 24.44
C GLY A 63 -34.16 -21.44 23.39
N ARG A 64 -34.46 -21.91 22.18
CA ARG A 64 -33.52 -21.89 21.05
C ARG A 64 -33.17 -20.46 20.63
N GLU A 65 -34.16 -19.59 20.49
CA GLU A 65 -33.93 -18.19 20.13
C GLU A 65 -33.14 -17.44 21.20
N SER A 66 -33.50 -17.62 22.47
CA SER A 66 -32.80 -16.99 23.60
C SER A 66 -31.36 -17.46 23.69
N GLY A 67 -31.12 -18.78 23.61
CA GLY A 67 -29.78 -19.35 23.65
C GLY A 67 -28.93 -18.92 22.45
N TYR A 68 -29.52 -18.80 21.26
CA TYR A 68 -28.82 -18.29 20.08
C TYR A 68 -28.43 -16.82 20.23
N LYS A 69 -29.35 -15.96 20.70
CA LYS A 69 -29.09 -14.53 20.94
C LYS A 69 -28.01 -14.33 22.01
N GLU A 70 -28.10 -15.07 23.11
CA GLU A 70 -27.12 -14.99 24.20
C GLU A 70 -25.74 -15.50 23.76
N GLY A 71 -25.69 -16.63 23.06
CA GLY A 71 -24.44 -17.17 22.51
C GLY A 71 -23.79 -16.24 21.49
N GLN A 72 -24.59 -15.61 20.62
CA GLN A 72 -24.10 -14.61 19.67
C GLN A 72 -23.55 -13.38 20.38
N ALA A 73 -24.27 -12.84 21.37
CA ALA A 73 -23.83 -11.67 22.13
C ALA A 73 -22.52 -11.94 22.89
N LYS A 74 -22.44 -13.06 23.62
CA LYS A 74 -21.22 -13.45 24.34
C LYS A 74 -20.04 -13.71 23.42
N GLY A 75 -20.27 -14.46 22.33
CA GLY A 75 -19.21 -14.75 21.36
C GLY A 75 -18.70 -13.50 20.65
N TYR A 76 -19.58 -12.54 20.37
CA TYR A 76 -19.18 -11.24 19.82
C TYR A 76 -18.34 -10.44 20.82
N GLU A 77 -18.77 -10.34 22.07
CA GLU A 77 -18.06 -9.58 23.10
C GLU A 77 -16.68 -10.19 23.42
N GLU A 78 -16.60 -11.51 23.61
CA GLU A 78 -15.34 -12.22 23.82
C GLU A 78 -14.40 -12.07 22.62
N GLY A 79 -14.92 -12.22 21.40
CA GLY A 79 -14.16 -12.06 20.16
C GLY A 79 -13.65 -10.63 19.99
N TYR A 80 -14.48 -9.63 20.32
CA TYR A 80 -14.09 -8.22 20.26
C TYR A 80 -13.00 -7.89 21.28
N GLN A 81 -13.16 -8.31 22.54
CA GLN A 81 -12.16 -8.08 23.58
C GLN A 81 -10.83 -8.74 23.25
N LYS A 82 -10.85 -10.00 22.80
CA LYS A 82 -9.64 -10.71 22.39
C LYS A 82 -8.98 -10.04 21.19
N GLY A 83 -9.75 -9.71 20.16
CA GLY A 83 -9.23 -9.03 18.96
C GLY A 83 -8.64 -7.66 19.29
N TYR A 84 -9.27 -6.91 20.21
CA TYR A 84 -8.75 -5.62 20.66
C TYR A 84 -7.42 -5.76 21.41
N LEU A 85 -7.31 -6.73 22.32
CA LEU A 85 -6.07 -7.01 23.05
C LEU A 85 -4.96 -7.46 22.09
N ASP A 86 -5.24 -8.39 21.19
CA ASP A 86 -4.28 -8.89 20.21
C ASP A 86 -3.79 -7.74 19.30
N ALA A 87 -4.72 -6.93 18.77
CA ALA A 87 -4.38 -5.76 17.97
C ALA A 87 -3.54 -4.73 18.75
N HIS A 88 -3.89 -4.48 20.02
CA HIS A 88 -3.17 -3.52 20.84
C HIS A 88 -1.75 -4.00 21.18
N THR A 89 -1.59 -5.28 21.49
CA THR A 89 -0.26 -5.87 21.76
C THR A 89 0.64 -5.83 20.53
N GLU A 90 0.12 -6.18 19.35
CA GLU A 90 0.91 -6.12 18.12
C GLU A 90 1.23 -4.68 17.73
N THR A 91 0.29 -3.74 17.90
CA THR A 91 0.54 -2.31 17.66
C THR A 91 1.64 -1.78 18.58
N ASN A 92 1.61 -2.13 19.87
CA ASN A 92 2.65 -1.71 20.82
C ASN A 92 4.01 -2.32 20.45
N ARG A 93 4.05 -3.59 20.06
CA ARG A 93 5.27 -4.24 19.59
C ARG A 93 5.87 -3.53 18.38
N LEU A 94 5.05 -3.22 17.37
CA LEU A 94 5.50 -2.49 16.18
C LEU A 94 5.97 -1.07 16.54
N HIS A 95 5.27 -0.41 17.44
CA HIS A 95 5.61 0.91 17.92
C HIS A 95 6.97 0.92 18.66
N ASP A 96 7.22 -0.09 19.50
CA ASP A 96 8.48 -0.24 20.24
C ASP A 96 9.65 -0.57 19.30
N ALA A 97 9.44 -1.45 18.32
CA ALA A 97 10.43 -1.75 17.29
C ALA A 97 10.79 -0.50 16.46
N LEU A 98 9.78 0.31 16.11
CA LEU A 98 10.00 1.57 15.39
C LEU A 98 10.77 2.58 16.25
N LYS A 99 10.44 2.68 17.54
CA LYS A 99 11.18 3.53 18.49
C LYS A 99 12.65 3.13 18.59
N GLU A 100 12.94 1.84 18.71
CA GLU A 100 14.31 1.32 18.78
C GLU A 100 15.10 1.64 17.51
N LEU A 101 14.48 1.48 16.34
CA LEU A 101 15.08 1.85 15.06
C LEU A 101 15.38 3.35 15.00
N LEU A 102 14.44 4.20 15.40
CA LEU A 102 14.62 5.65 15.39
C LEU A 102 15.74 6.09 16.33
N LEU A 103 15.85 5.51 17.53
CA LEU A 103 16.95 5.77 18.46
C LEU A 103 18.30 5.36 17.88
N THR A 104 18.35 4.22 17.18
CA THR A 104 19.56 3.74 16.51
C THR A 104 19.98 4.69 15.38
N LEU A 105 19.03 5.18 14.60
CA LEU A 105 19.27 6.14 13.52
C LEU A 105 19.72 7.51 14.06
N ASP A 106 19.21 7.95 15.20
CA ASP A 106 19.60 9.21 15.83
C ASP A 106 21.08 9.20 16.30
N GLY A 107 21.57 8.03 16.73
CA GLY A 107 22.98 7.83 17.08
C GLY A 107 23.93 7.71 15.89
N PHE A 108 23.41 7.42 14.70
CA PHE A 108 24.22 7.13 13.51
C PHE A 108 25.09 8.32 13.04
N PRO A 109 24.59 9.57 12.96
CA PRO A 109 25.41 10.73 12.60
C PRO A 109 26.64 10.90 13.52
N GLN A 110 26.47 10.68 14.82
CA GLN A 110 27.57 10.79 15.78
C GLN A 110 28.55 9.61 15.64
N ALA A 111 28.05 8.40 15.35
CA ALA A 111 28.88 7.23 15.13
C ALA A 111 29.72 7.34 13.85
N ILE A 112 29.21 8.00 12.80
CA ILE A 112 29.92 8.15 11.52
C ILE A 112 30.80 9.41 11.47
N SER A 113 30.60 10.39 12.35
CA SER A 113 31.34 11.65 12.32
C SER A 113 32.85 11.47 12.54
N GLU A 114 33.24 10.65 13.50
CA GLU A 114 34.66 10.40 13.81
C GLU A 114 35.34 9.61 12.68
N PRO A 115 34.80 8.47 12.21
CA PRO A 115 35.34 7.77 11.05
C PRO A 115 35.45 8.63 9.79
N LEU A 116 34.45 9.48 9.49
CA LEU A 116 34.51 10.38 8.34
C LEU A 116 35.59 11.46 8.51
N THR A 117 35.76 12.00 9.72
CA THR A 117 36.80 12.98 10.01
C THR A 117 38.18 12.35 9.91
N GLN A 118 38.34 11.13 10.44
CA GLN A 118 39.57 10.36 10.33
C GLN A 118 39.89 10.04 8.87
N LEU A 119 38.90 9.59 8.09
CA LEU A 119 39.08 9.33 6.66
C LEU A 119 39.49 10.62 5.91
N ALA A 120 38.83 11.75 6.17
CA ALA A 120 39.18 13.03 5.57
C ALA A 120 40.61 13.46 5.94
N PHE A 121 41.02 13.23 7.20
CA PHE A 121 42.39 13.48 7.64
C PHE A 121 43.39 12.55 6.97
N GLU A 122 43.11 11.26 6.87
CA GLU A 122 43.99 10.27 6.22
C GLU A 122 44.17 10.58 4.71
N ILE A 123 43.09 11.00 4.04
CA ILE A 123 43.15 11.48 2.65
C ILE A 123 44.01 12.75 2.57
N GLY A 124 43.75 13.73 3.45
CA GLY A 124 44.54 14.97 3.50
C GLY A 124 46.02 14.72 3.78
N ALA A 125 46.33 13.83 4.72
CA ALA A 125 47.68 13.43 5.08
C ALA A 125 48.36 12.67 3.93
N ARG A 126 47.67 11.78 3.23
CA ARG A 126 48.20 11.09 2.05
C ARG A 126 48.48 12.06 0.90
N LEU A 127 47.58 13.02 0.67
CA LEU A 127 47.77 14.06 -0.33
C LEU A 127 48.89 15.03 0.05
N SER A 128 49.03 15.35 1.34
CA SER A 128 50.11 16.21 1.84
C SER A 128 51.46 15.48 1.85
N ALA A 129 51.49 14.17 2.10
CA ALA A 129 52.71 13.36 2.09
C ALA A 129 53.17 13.05 0.65
N ASN A 130 52.22 12.94 -0.29
CA ASN A 130 52.49 13.01 -1.72
C ASN A 130 52.71 14.48 -2.15
N GLU A 131 53.69 15.15 -1.54
CA GLU A 131 54.10 16.53 -1.86
C GLU A 131 54.38 16.73 -3.36
N SER A 132 54.59 15.64 -4.12
CA SER A 132 54.75 15.64 -5.56
C SER A 132 53.49 15.22 -6.33
N MET A 133 53.09 16.04 -7.30
CA MET A 133 52.08 15.70 -8.30
C MET A 133 52.47 14.42 -9.06
N GLU A 134 51.57 13.44 -9.13
CA GLU A 134 51.80 12.21 -9.89
C GLU A 134 51.42 12.38 -11.38
N ARG A 135 52.06 11.59 -12.27
CA ARG A 135 51.85 11.66 -13.73
C ARG A 135 50.39 11.45 -14.14
N ALA A 136 49.74 10.40 -13.63
CA ALA A 136 48.40 10.03 -14.09
C ALA A 136 47.33 11.10 -13.78
N PRO A 137 47.26 11.65 -12.55
CA PRO A 137 46.39 12.79 -12.22
C PRO A 137 46.70 14.05 -13.03
N PHE A 138 47.98 14.35 -13.27
CA PHE A 138 48.38 15.48 -14.11
C PHE A 138 47.91 15.32 -15.56
N VAL A 139 48.12 14.15 -16.17
CA VAL A 139 47.67 13.88 -17.54
C VAL A 139 46.15 14.00 -17.65
N ALA A 140 45.42 13.45 -16.69
CA ALA A 140 43.96 13.57 -16.65
C ALA A 140 43.50 15.04 -16.57
N ALA A 141 44.17 15.85 -15.75
CA ALA A 141 43.85 17.26 -15.62
C ALA A 141 44.21 18.10 -16.84
N VAL A 142 45.34 17.83 -17.48
CA VAL A 142 45.69 18.49 -18.75
C VAL A 142 44.70 18.08 -19.83
N GLN A 143 44.33 16.80 -19.92
CA GLN A 143 43.30 16.34 -20.85
C GLN A 143 41.95 17.02 -20.59
N GLU A 144 41.51 17.10 -19.33
CA GLU A 144 40.28 17.82 -18.96
C GLU A 144 40.35 19.30 -19.34
N ALA A 145 41.49 19.95 -19.10
CA ALA A 145 41.73 21.34 -19.49
C ALA A 145 41.73 21.52 -21.02
N LEU A 146 42.35 20.60 -21.76
CA LEU A 146 42.39 20.61 -23.23
C LEU A 146 41.02 20.32 -23.85
N MET A 147 40.18 19.49 -23.24
CA MET A 147 38.80 19.26 -23.69
C MET A 147 37.93 20.53 -23.63
N ARG A 148 38.33 21.54 -22.86
CA ARG A 148 37.68 22.87 -22.83
C ARG A 148 38.21 23.79 -23.93
N LEU A 149 39.25 23.40 -24.67
CA LEU A 149 39.88 24.21 -25.71
C LEU A 149 39.40 23.83 -27.12
N PRO A 150 39.32 24.80 -28.06
CA PRO A 150 38.72 24.56 -29.38
C PRO A 150 39.60 23.80 -30.37
N ARG A 151 40.91 23.64 -30.12
CA ARG A 151 41.86 23.01 -31.06
C ARG A 151 42.99 22.25 -30.34
N PRO A 152 43.08 20.93 -30.49
CA PRO A 152 44.24 20.14 -30.04
C PRO A 152 45.34 20.21 -31.12
N GLY A 153 46.48 20.86 -30.83
CA GLY A 153 47.62 20.89 -31.76
C GLY A 153 48.63 22.03 -31.62
N GLU A 154 48.41 23.01 -30.73
CA GLU A 154 49.36 24.10 -30.48
C GLU A 154 50.31 23.79 -29.32
N SER A 155 51.51 24.38 -29.35
CA SER A 155 52.48 24.32 -28.25
C SER A 155 51.89 24.94 -26.98
N LEU A 156 51.88 24.17 -25.90
CA LEU A 156 51.30 24.58 -24.63
C LEU A 156 52.35 25.36 -23.82
N TYR A 157 51.98 26.53 -23.29
CA TYR A 157 52.83 27.29 -22.36
C TYR A 157 52.30 27.13 -20.93
N LEU A 158 53.07 26.46 -20.08
CA LEU A 158 52.73 26.24 -18.68
C LEU A 158 53.38 27.33 -17.80
N ARG A 159 52.58 28.20 -17.21
CA ARG A 159 53.00 29.25 -16.29
C ARG A 159 52.92 28.77 -14.86
N ILE A 160 54.06 28.72 -14.20
CA ILE A 160 54.22 28.24 -12.82
C ILE A 160 55.16 29.13 -12.03
N ARG A 161 54.97 29.14 -10.71
CA ARG A 161 55.83 29.85 -9.78
C ARG A 161 57.23 29.22 -9.73
N SER A 162 58.26 30.01 -9.53
CA SER A 162 59.68 29.58 -9.50
C SER A 162 59.97 28.42 -8.54
N GLU A 163 59.26 28.39 -7.40
CA GLU A 163 59.43 27.38 -6.34
C GLU A 163 58.93 25.99 -6.75
N GLU A 164 58.00 25.89 -7.70
CA GLU A 164 57.37 24.63 -8.12
C GLU A 164 57.92 24.13 -9.47
N VAL A 165 58.79 24.90 -10.11
CA VAL A 165 59.31 24.60 -11.46
C VAL A 165 59.91 23.21 -11.56
N ASP A 166 60.68 22.78 -10.56
CA ASP A 166 61.38 21.51 -10.60
C ASP A 166 60.42 20.31 -10.48
N THR A 167 59.32 20.46 -9.74
CA THR A 167 58.29 19.40 -9.58
C THR A 167 57.51 19.21 -10.88
N TRP A 168 57.09 20.31 -11.53
CA TRP A 168 56.33 20.26 -12.77
C TRP A 168 57.20 19.88 -13.98
N LYS A 169 58.47 20.32 -14.03
CA LYS A 169 59.41 19.93 -15.10
C LYS A 169 59.61 18.43 -15.20
N LYS A 170 59.76 17.73 -14.06
CA LYS A 170 59.92 16.27 -14.03
C LYS A 170 58.77 15.53 -14.71
N ILE A 171 57.56 16.08 -14.63
CA ILE A 171 56.36 15.49 -15.23
C ILE A 171 56.25 15.87 -16.71
N VAL A 172 56.56 17.13 -17.05
CA VAL A 172 56.46 17.69 -18.41
C VAL A 172 57.54 17.16 -19.36
N GLU A 173 58.73 16.84 -18.87
CA GLU A 173 59.84 16.31 -19.67
C GLU A 173 59.78 14.79 -19.86
N ASP A 174 58.78 14.10 -19.28
CA ASP A 174 58.58 12.67 -19.46
C ASP A 174 58.25 12.34 -20.95
N PRO A 175 59.05 11.50 -21.64
CA PRO A 175 58.86 11.17 -23.07
C PRO A 175 57.50 10.57 -23.43
N GLY A 176 56.68 10.17 -22.45
CA GLY A 176 55.38 9.55 -22.64
C GLY A 176 54.17 10.50 -22.65
N LEU A 177 54.37 11.81 -22.77
CA LEU A 177 53.27 12.79 -22.82
C LEU A 177 52.68 12.97 -24.23
N PRO A 178 51.35 13.04 -24.38
CA PRO A 178 50.71 13.21 -25.69
C PRO A 178 50.77 14.64 -26.25
N PHE A 179 51.40 15.58 -25.54
CA PHE A 179 51.48 17.00 -25.90
C PHE A 179 52.86 17.59 -25.59
N THR A 180 53.24 18.62 -26.35
CA THR A 180 54.49 19.38 -26.13
C THR A 180 54.21 20.59 -25.25
N CYS A 181 54.68 20.56 -24.00
CA CYS A 181 54.57 21.65 -23.04
C CYS A 181 55.93 22.36 -22.86
N SER A 182 55.91 23.69 -22.89
CA SER A 182 57.04 24.53 -22.51
C SER A 182 56.73 25.24 -21.20
N VAL A 183 57.70 25.28 -20.29
CA VAL A 183 57.51 25.84 -18.94
C VAL A 183 57.99 27.28 -18.91
N LEU A 184 57.13 28.20 -18.48
CA LEU A 184 57.42 29.61 -18.26
C LEU A 184 57.29 29.95 -16.77
N VAL A 185 58.28 30.65 -16.22
CA VAL A 185 58.25 31.07 -14.81
C VAL A 185 57.45 32.37 -14.68
N ASP A 186 56.48 32.39 -13.77
CA ASP A 186 55.61 33.54 -13.53
C ASP A 186 55.43 33.77 -12.01
N ALA A 187 55.75 34.98 -11.55
CA ALA A 187 55.68 35.35 -10.14
C ALA A 187 54.25 35.67 -9.65
N ASP A 188 53.33 35.99 -10.57
CA ASP A 188 51.94 36.32 -10.24
C ASP A 188 51.07 35.08 -10.00
N VAL A 189 51.60 33.89 -10.32
CA VAL A 189 50.91 32.61 -10.10
C VAL A 189 50.99 32.24 -8.62
N GLN A 190 49.84 31.95 -8.00
CA GLN A 190 49.76 31.47 -6.62
C GLN A 190 50.35 30.06 -6.49
N LEU A 191 50.93 29.75 -5.33
CA LEU A 191 51.47 28.43 -5.03
C LEU A 191 50.39 27.34 -5.21
N GLY A 192 50.71 26.24 -5.91
CA GLY A 192 49.80 25.14 -6.21
C GLY A 192 48.88 25.38 -7.41
N HIS A 193 48.98 26.53 -8.08
CA HIS A 193 48.29 26.82 -9.33
C HIS A 193 49.27 26.71 -10.51
N ALA A 194 48.79 26.17 -11.62
CA ALA A 194 49.57 26.06 -12.84
C ALA A 194 48.65 26.40 -14.00
N TYR A 195 49.01 27.42 -14.77
CA TYR A 195 48.17 27.90 -15.85
C TYR A 195 48.73 27.46 -17.19
N VAL A 196 47.89 26.87 -18.04
CA VAL A 196 48.24 26.61 -19.44
C VAL A 196 47.65 27.70 -20.31
N GLU A 197 48.50 28.33 -21.13
CA GLU A 197 48.11 29.31 -22.15
C GLU A 197 48.17 28.67 -23.55
N VAL A 198 47.05 28.74 -24.27
CA VAL A 198 46.91 28.27 -25.66
C VAL A 198 45.98 29.21 -26.43
N GLY A 199 46.43 29.78 -27.55
CA GLY A 199 45.60 30.63 -28.41
C GLY A 199 44.91 31.81 -27.71
N GLY A 200 45.47 32.33 -26.61
CA GLY A 200 44.89 33.42 -25.80
C GLY A 200 43.92 32.98 -24.69
N ALA A 201 43.64 31.69 -24.56
CA ALA A 201 42.90 31.13 -23.43
C ALA A 201 43.86 30.72 -22.31
N ARG A 202 43.51 31.04 -21.06
CA ARG A 202 44.25 30.67 -19.84
C ARG A 202 43.40 29.72 -19.01
N ILE A 203 43.92 28.53 -18.73
CA ILE A 203 43.22 27.50 -17.94
C ILE A 203 44.09 27.05 -16.77
N ASP A 204 43.49 26.90 -15.59
CA ASP A 204 44.17 26.39 -14.39
C ASP A 204 44.19 24.86 -14.37
N VAL A 205 45.32 24.28 -14.77
CA VAL A 205 45.59 22.84 -14.72
C VAL A 205 45.98 22.40 -13.30
N GLY A 206 46.55 23.30 -12.49
CA GLY A 206 46.93 23.01 -11.10
C GLY A 206 45.76 22.60 -10.23
N LYS A 207 44.62 23.29 -10.38
CA LYS A 207 43.38 22.94 -9.69
C LYS A 207 42.81 21.59 -10.14
N GLU A 208 42.76 21.35 -11.45
CA GLU A 208 42.19 20.10 -11.99
C GLU A 208 43.10 18.89 -11.64
N ALA A 209 44.42 19.07 -11.58
CA ALA A 209 45.37 18.01 -11.24
C ALA A 209 45.27 17.61 -9.76
N ARG A 210 45.11 18.59 -8.86
CA ARG A 210 44.83 18.34 -7.44
C ARG A 210 43.47 17.67 -7.23
N LYS A 211 42.46 18.07 -7.98
CA LYS A 211 41.16 17.39 -7.98
C LYS A 211 41.32 15.93 -8.43
N ALA A 212 41.99 15.68 -9.55
CA ALA A 212 42.26 14.32 -10.03
C ALA A 212 43.04 13.47 -9.00
N LEU A 213 43.99 14.06 -8.27
CA LEU A 213 44.68 13.40 -7.15
C LEU A 213 43.71 13.02 -6.03
N VAL A 214 42.81 13.92 -5.62
CA VAL A 214 41.79 13.64 -4.59
C VAL A 214 40.87 12.50 -5.05
N PHE A 215 40.40 12.54 -6.30
CA PHE A 215 39.56 11.48 -6.87
C PHE A 215 40.29 10.13 -6.90
N SER A 216 41.58 10.12 -7.25
CA SER A 216 42.40 8.90 -7.20
C SER A 216 42.61 8.40 -5.78
N ALA A 217 42.88 9.28 -4.82
CA ALA A 217 43.02 8.93 -3.40
C ALA A 217 41.72 8.36 -2.80
N LEU A 218 40.56 8.84 -3.28
CA LEU A 218 39.24 8.32 -2.94
C LEU A 218 38.86 7.01 -3.66
N GLY A 219 39.71 6.50 -4.55
CA GLY A 219 39.40 5.31 -5.37
C GLY A 219 38.33 5.55 -6.44
N LEU A 220 37.99 6.81 -6.72
CA LEU A 220 37.02 7.24 -7.72
C LEU A 220 37.64 7.38 -9.12
N SER A 221 38.85 6.87 -9.33
CA SER A 221 39.57 6.91 -10.61
C SER A 221 39.04 5.85 -11.60
N GLY A 222 37.75 5.96 -11.93
CA GLY A 222 37.20 5.54 -13.21
C GLY A 222 36.86 6.82 -13.97
N GLY A 223 37.31 6.94 -15.22
CA GLY A 223 37.19 8.16 -16.03
C GLY A 223 35.77 8.73 -16.16
N PRO A 224 35.60 9.87 -16.88
CA PRO A 224 34.33 10.57 -16.96
C PRO A 224 33.22 9.58 -17.28
N ALA A 225 32.18 9.55 -16.43
CA ALA A 225 30.94 8.86 -16.73
C ALA A 225 30.58 9.22 -18.17
N LYS A 226 30.69 8.25 -19.08
CA LYS A 226 30.11 8.35 -20.41
C LYS A 226 28.68 8.81 -20.16
N ALA A 227 28.33 9.98 -20.68
CA ALA A 227 27.00 10.54 -20.55
C ALA A 227 25.98 9.41 -20.77
N PRO A 228 24.94 9.28 -19.94
CA PRO A 228 23.97 8.21 -20.11
C PRO A 228 23.47 8.26 -21.54
N ASP A 229 23.72 7.17 -22.26
CA ASP A 229 23.27 6.98 -23.63
C ASP A 229 21.75 7.15 -23.60
N GLN A 230 21.23 8.24 -24.15
CA GLN A 230 19.80 8.57 -24.12
C GLN A 230 18.95 7.60 -24.97
N ASN A 231 19.49 6.43 -25.34
CA ASN A 231 18.86 5.49 -26.27
C ASN A 231 18.57 4.10 -25.70
N SER A 232 18.65 3.88 -24.39
CA SER A 232 17.95 2.76 -23.76
C SER A 232 16.62 3.24 -23.18
N VAL A 233 15.73 3.72 -24.05
CA VAL A 233 14.30 3.68 -23.74
C VAL A 233 13.93 2.21 -23.70
N ILE A 234 13.84 1.68 -22.48
CA ILE A 234 13.23 0.38 -22.21
C ILE A 234 11.84 0.45 -22.82
N ALA A 235 11.63 -0.34 -23.88
CA ALA A 235 10.32 -0.66 -24.40
C ALA A 235 9.57 -1.39 -23.28
N LEU A 236 8.83 -0.63 -22.48
CA LEU A 236 7.73 -1.16 -21.68
C LEU A 236 6.62 -1.50 -22.68
N GLU A 237 6.70 -2.70 -23.27
CA GLU A 237 5.52 -3.33 -23.85
C GLU A 237 4.45 -3.36 -22.76
N SER A 238 3.38 -2.61 -22.99
CA SER A 238 2.19 -2.61 -22.15
C SER A 238 1.51 -3.97 -22.32
N PRO A 239 1.07 -4.64 -21.25
CA PRO A 239 0.32 -5.87 -21.39
C PRO A 239 -1.04 -5.57 -22.04
N THR A 240 -1.27 -6.14 -23.22
CA THR A 240 -2.58 -6.18 -23.87
C THR A 240 -3.56 -6.88 -22.93
N ILE A 241 -4.43 -6.11 -22.28
CA ILE A 241 -5.62 -6.64 -21.64
C ILE A 241 -6.64 -6.87 -22.75
N GLU A 242 -6.82 -8.13 -23.16
CA GLU A 242 -7.98 -8.56 -23.94
C GLU A 242 -9.24 -8.31 -23.09
N GLY A 243 -9.88 -7.19 -23.33
CA GLY A 243 -11.21 -6.89 -22.82
C GLY A 243 -12.23 -7.74 -23.55
N ASP A 244 -12.68 -8.81 -22.87
CA ASP A 244 -13.88 -9.57 -23.19
C ASP A 244 -15.09 -8.62 -23.19
N SER A 245 -15.54 -8.23 -24.38
CA SER A 245 -16.74 -7.43 -24.58
C SER A 245 -17.97 -8.30 -24.43
N HIS A 246 -18.39 -8.56 -23.18
CA HIS A 246 -19.71 -9.12 -22.91
C HIS A 246 -20.71 -7.97 -22.75
N GLU A 247 -21.40 -7.68 -23.85
CA GLU A 247 -22.50 -6.72 -23.94
C GLU A 247 -23.76 -7.30 -23.26
N PRO A 248 -24.39 -6.61 -22.28
CA PRO A 248 -25.66 -7.09 -21.71
C PRO A 248 -26.83 -6.73 -22.63
N PRO A 249 -27.82 -7.62 -22.82
CA PRO A 249 -28.95 -7.32 -23.68
C PRO A 249 -29.91 -6.31 -23.03
N ALA A 250 -30.26 -5.28 -23.80
CA ALA A 250 -31.33 -4.36 -23.48
C ALA A 250 -32.69 -4.95 -23.92
N ASN A 251 -33.46 -5.47 -22.96
CA ASN A 251 -34.92 -5.28 -22.80
C ASN A 251 -35.43 -6.04 -21.57
#